data_AF-A0A2P2JR77-F1
#
_entry.id   AF-A0A2P2JR77-F1
#
_cell.length_a   1.000
_cell.length_b   1.000
_cell.length_c   1.000
_cell.angle_alpha   90.00
_cell.angle_beta   90.00
_cell.angle_gamma   90.00
#
_symmetry.space_group_name_H-M   'P 1'
#
loop_
_entity.id
_entity.type
_entity.pdbx_description
1 polymer ?
#
loop_
_entity_poly.entity_id
_entity_poly.type
_entity_poly.pdbx_seq_one_letter_code
_entity_poly.pdbx_strand_id
1 'polypeptide(L)'
;MVAALTNESATSKSVYFAHCTSEMIFITHLLAEKPEKLAGPLLADTYVTLLKGRNAWYGHELVKGDLTLEMGDSIKGKGMIQGVSAVKAFYELLSQSCLSVPHPEENKPVAPVELCPILKMLYRILISREFPVQTILEALRDETMNDPRDRIEIAQSHVFYRPSLLGQKP
;
A
#
# COMPACT_ATOMS: atom_id res chain seq x y z
N MET A 1 -11.51 -4.58 2.93
CA MET A 1 -11.70 -5.34 1.68
C MET A 1 -11.27 -6.80 1.86
N VAL A 2 -9.97 -7.09 2.02
CA VAL A 2 -9.46 -8.48 2.15
C VAL A 2 -10.16 -9.29 3.24
N ALA A 3 -10.30 -8.72 4.44
CA ALA A 3 -10.96 -9.39 5.56
C ALA A 3 -12.40 -9.81 5.22
N ALA A 4 -13.21 -8.88 4.70
CA ALA A 4 -14.57 -9.16 4.23
C ALA A 4 -14.63 -10.19 3.10
N LEU A 5 -13.79 -10.05 2.06
CA LEU A 5 -13.79 -10.91 0.87
C LEU A 5 -13.36 -12.36 1.18
N THR A 6 -12.57 -12.54 2.23
CA THR A 6 -12.02 -13.85 2.62
C THR A 6 -12.68 -14.42 3.86
N ASN A 7 -13.82 -13.86 4.26
CA ASN A 7 -14.56 -14.25 5.46
C ASN A 7 -13.66 -14.31 6.71
N GLU A 8 -12.91 -13.23 6.94
CA GLU A 8 -11.99 -13.06 8.07
C GLU A 8 -10.83 -14.08 8.14
N SER A 9 -10.45 -14.69 7.01
CA SER A 9 -9.31 -15.61 6.91
C SER A 9 -8.04 -15.00 7.51
N ALA A 10 -7.52 -15.65 8.55
CA ALA A 10 -6.28 -15.24 9.20
C ALA A 10 -5.10 -15.30 8.21
N THR A 11 -5.01 -16.35 7.38
CA THR A 11 -3.95 -16.52 6.39
C THR A 11 -3.93 -15.38 5.38
N SER A 12 -5.09 -15.04 4.79
CA SER A 12 -5.17 -13.97 3.79
C SER A 12 -4.86 -12.60 4.40
N LYS A 13 -5.29 -12.36 5.64
CA LYS A 13 -4.92 -11.15 6.39
C LYS A 13 -3.41 -11.08 6.66
N SER A 14 -2.77 -12.19 7.02
CA SER A 14 -1.33 -12.25 7.24
C SER A 14 -0.53 -11.99 5.96
N VAL A 15 -0.93 -12.57 4.83
CA VAL A 15 -0.29 -12.30 3.52
C VAL A 15 -0.43 -10.82 3.16
N TYR A 16 -1.66 -10.27 3.23
CA TYR A 16 -1.90 -8.85 2.97
C TYR A 16 -1.08 -7.94 3.90
N PHE A 17 -1.00 -8.30 5.20
CA PHE A 17 -0.21 -7.58 6.18
C PHE A 17 1.28 -7.58 5.83
N ALA A 18 1.84 -8.73 5.45
CA ALA A 18 3.25 -8.85 5.08
C ALA A 18 3.59 -7.95 3.88
N HIS A 19 2.77 -7.96 2.83
CA HIS A 19 2.98 -7.08 1.66
C HIS A 19 2.80 -5.61 2.01
N CYS A 20 1.76 -5.22 2.74
CA CYS A 20 1.56 -3.82 3.15
C CYS A 20 2.75 -3.33 4.00
N THR A 21 3.21 -4.16 4.94
CA THR A 21 4.32 -3.84 5.84
C THR A 21 5.61 -3.63 5.07
N SER A 22 5.93 -4.50 4.11
CA SER A 22 7.15 -4.32 3.30
C SER A 22 7.05 -3.12 2.36
N GLU A 23 5.87 -2.81 1.80
CA GLU A 23 5.67 -1.56 1.03
C GLU A 23 5.86 -0.33 1.91
N MET A 24 5.30 -0.33 3.12
CA MET A 24 5.52 0.76 4.08
C MET A 24 7.00 0.94 4.41
N ILE A 25 7.73 -0.14 4.67
CA ILE A 25 9.18 -0.10 4.92
C ILE A 25 9.94 0.46 3.72
N PHE A 26 9.60 0.01 2.51
CA PHE A 26 10.23 0.51 1.29
C PHE A 26 10.00 2.00 1.08
N ILE A 27 8.75 2.45 1.20
CA ILE A 27 8.37 3.86 1.05
C ILE A 27 9.05 4.72 2.12
N THR A 28 9.14 4.26 3.37
CA THR A 28 9.80 5.06 4.42
C THR A 28 11.31 5.19 4.21
N HIS A 29 12.00 4.16 3.71
CA HIS A 29 13.42 4.26 3.35
C HIS A 29 13.65 5.13 2.11
N LEU A 30 12.67 5.20 1.19
CA LEU A 30 12.73 6.14 0.07
C LEU A 30 12.66 7.59 0.57
N LEU A 31 11.86 7.86 1.61
CA LEU A 31 11.53 9.21 2.06
C LEU A 31 12.36 9.71 3.25
N ALA A 32 13.03 8.84 4.00
CA ALA A 32 13.82 9.18 5.17
C ALA A 32 15.18 8.49 5.16
N GLU A 33 16.24 9.23 5.52
CA GLU A 33 17.61 8.70 5.57
C GLU A 33 17.76 7.62 6.65
N LYS A 34 17.07 7.81 7.78
CA LYS A 34 17.11 6.93 8.95
C LYS A 34 15.69 6.69 9.45
N PRO A 35 14.89 5.88 8.73
CA PRO A 35 13.52 5.63 9.12
C PRO A 35 13.47 4.87 10.45
N GLU A 36 12.46 5.17 11.26
CA GLU A 36 12.19 4.38 12.46
C GLU A 36 11.86 2.94 12.06
N LYS A 37 12.38 1.98 12.84
CA LYS A 37 12.11 0.56 12.58
C LYS A 37 10.63 0.28 12.86
N LEU A 38 9.97 -0.32 11.88
CA LEU A 38 8.61 -0.83 12.05
C LEU A 38 8.63 -2.09 12.93
N ALA A 39 8.66 -1.88 14.25
CA ALA A 39 8.81 -2.93 15.25
C ALA A 39 8.00 -2.61 16.51
N GLY A 40 7.75 -3.63 17.34
CA GLY A 40 7.11 -3.48 18.64
C GLY A 40 5.76 -2.74 18.56
N PRO A 41 5.57 -1.64 19.31
CA PRO A 41 4.31 -0.90 19.33
C PRO A 41 3.85 -0.41 17.94
N LEU A 42 4.77 0.09 17.10
CA LEU A 42 4.40 0.63 15.78
C LEU A 42 3.88 -0.47 14.84
N LEU A 43 4.44 -1.67 14.94
CA LEU A 43 3.97 -2.84 14.18
C LEU A 43 2.59 -3.27 14.68
N ALA A 44 2.36 -3.27 15.99
CA ALA A 44 1.06 -3.58 16.57
C ALA A 44 -0.02 -2.57 16.16
N ASP A 45 0.29 -1.28 16.17
CA ASP A 45 -0.61 -0.21 15.74
C ASP A 45 -0.94 -0.31 14.24
N THR A 46 0.06 -0.64 13.42
CA THR A 46 -0.14 -0.91 11.99
C THR A 46 -1.08 -2.08 11.77
N TYR A 47 -0.89 -3.16 12.52
CA TYR A 47 -1.77 -4.33 12.47
C TYR A 47 -3.21 -3.98 12.89
N VAL A 48 -3.38 -3.27 14.01
CA VAL A 48 -4.70 -2.83 14.48
C VAL A 48 -5.38 -1.92 13.46
N THR A 49 -4.64 -1.00 12.84
CA THR A 49 -5.15 -0.07 11.83
C THR A 49 -5.60 -0.78 10.54
N LEU A 50 -4.92 -1.87 10.17
CA LEU A 50 -5.33 -2.68 9.01
C LEU A 50 -6.58 -3.51 9.30
N LEU A 51 -6.83 -3.86 10.57
CA LEU A 51 -7.99 -4.66 10.97
C LEU A 51 -9.21 -3.84 11.41
N LYS A 52 -9.00 -2.60 11.87
CA LYS A 52 -10.04 -1.80 12.53
C LYS A 52 -9.97 -0.34 12.10
N GLY A 53 -11.01 0.41 12.44
CA GLY A 53 -11.10 1.84 12.16
C GLY A 53 -11.79 2.16 10.83
N ARG A 54 -11.73 3.44 10.43
CA ARG A 54 -12.50 3.99 9.30
C ARG A 54 -12.14 3.36 7.95
N ASN A 55 -10.86 3.09 7.72
CA ASN A 55 -10.39 2.48 6.47
C ASN A 55 -10.84 1.02 6.35
N ALA A 56 -10.69 0.25 7.44
CA ALA A 56 -11.16 -1.13 7.49
C ALA A 56 -12.69 -1.20 7.30
N TRP A 57 -13.44 -0.36 8.04
CA TRP A 57 -14.88 -0.21 7.89
C TRP A 57 -15.28 0.10 6.45
N TYR A 58 -14.69 1.12 5.83
CA TYR A 58 -14.98 1.50 4.44
C TYR A 58 -14.79 0.30 3.49
N GLY A 59 -13.67 -0.41 3.62
CA GLY A 59 -13.42 -1.59 2.82
C GLY A 59 -14.32 -2.80 3.14
N HIS A 60 -15.01 -2.84 4.28
CA HIS A 60 -16.05 -3.85 4.56
C HIS A 60 -17.36 -3.49 3.86
N GLU A 61 -17.79 -2.23 3.99
CA GLU A 61 -19.06 -1.79 3.43
C GLU A 61 -19.04 -1.80 1.89
N LEU A 62 -17.89 -1.52 1.27
CA LEU A 62 -17.69 -1.72 -0.17
C LEU A 62 -17.93 -3.17 -0.61
N VAL A 63 -17.52 -4.15 0.21
CA VAL A 63 -17.65 -5.58 -0.11
C VAL A 63 -19.08 -6.06 0.11
N LYS A 64 -19.76 -5.54 1.12
CA LYS A 64 -21.19 -5.82 1.37
C LYS A 64 -22.10 -5.18 0.31
N GLY A 65 -21.65 -4.13 -0.35
CA GLY A 65 -22.45 -3.32 -1.27
C GLY A 65 -23.20 -2.17 -0.61
N ASP A 66 -22.94 -1.91 0.68
CA ASP A 66 -23.55 -0.79 1.43
C ASP A 66 -22.92 0.57 1.04
N LEU A 67 -21.68 0.55 0.52
CA LEU A 67 -21.03 1.68 -0.13
C LEU A 67 -20.64 1.31 -1.56
N THR A 68 -20.49 2.33 -2.41
CA THR A 68 -19.95 2.18 -3.76
C THR A 68 -18.71 3.04 -3.95
N LEU A 69 -17.87 2.70 -4.93
CA LEU A 69 -16.63 3.43 -5.21
C LEU A 69 -16.90 4.88 -5.63
N GLU A 70 -18.06 5.15 -6.24
CA GLU A 70 -18.51 6.47 -6.68
C GLU A 70 -18.66 7.45 -5.53
N MET A 71 -18.97 6.96 -4.33
CA MET A 71 -19.09 7.78 -3.13
C MET A 71 -17.76 8.41 -2.69
N GLY A 72 -16.63 7.94 -3.22
CA GLY A 72 -15.31 8.51 -2.99
C GLY A 72 -14.83 8.33 -1.54
N ASP A 73 -14.01 9.27 -1.09
CA ASP A 73 -13.34 9.22 0.21
C ASP A 73 -14.05 10.04 1.30
N SER A 74 -15.11 10.78 1.00
CA SER A 74 -15.85 11.59 1.99
C SER A 74 -17.24 11.05 2.20
N ILE A 75 -17.44 10.31 3.29
CA ILE A 75 -18.70 9.62 3.56
C ILE A 75 -19.53 10.40 4.57
N LYS A 76 -20.77 10.75 4.19
CA LYS A 76 -21.71 11.48 5.04
C LYS A 76 -21.88 10.77 6.39
N GLY A 77 -21.66 11.49 7.49
CA GLY A 77 -21.74 10.95 8.86
C GLY A 77 -20.50 10.16 9.33
N LYS A 78 -19.50 9.92 8.47
CA LYS A 78 -18.22 9.28 8.84
C LYS A 78 -17.00 10.17 8.58
N GLY A 79 -17.15 11.16 7.70
CA GLY A 79 -16.09 12.07 7.29
C GLY A 79 -15.14 11.44 6.27
N MET A 80 -13.94 12.01 6.16
CA MET A 80 -12.91 11.59 5.21
C MET A 80 -12.28 10.25 5.62
N ILE A 81 -12.20 9.32 4.66
CA ILE A 81 -11.52 8.04 4.72
C ILE A 81 -10.09 8.26 4.24
N GLN A 82 -9.23 8.68 5.16
CA GLN A 82 -7.85 9.09 4.87
C GLN A 82 -7.04 8.03 4.13
N GLY A 83 -7.34 6.74 4.31
CA GLY A 83 -6.69 5.66 3.58
C GLY A 83 -6.89 5.75 2.07
N VAL A 84 -8.07 6.18 1.60
CA VAL A 84 -8.36 6.33 0.17
C VAL A 84 -7.55 7.51 -0.40
N SER A 85 -7.55 8.66 0.29
CA SER A 85 -6.76 9.83 -0.12
C SER A 85 -5.26 9.53 -0.12
N ALA A 86 -4.78 8.75 0.87
CA ALA A 86 -3.38 8.35 0.98
C ALA A 86 -2.95 7.42 -0.17
N VAL A 87 -3.81 6.49 -0.60
CA VAL A 87 -3.54 5.62 -1.77
C VAL A 87 -3.25 6.45 -3.01
N LYS A 88 -4.07 7.48 -3.29
CA LYS A 88 -3.83 8.40 -4.41
C LYS A 88 -2.49 9.12 -4.27
N ALA A 89 -2.25 9.76 -3.13
CA ALA A 89 -1.06 10.57 -2.90
C ALA A 89 0.23 9.75 -3.03
N PHE A 90 0.31 8.56 -2.41
CA PHE A 90 1.49 7.71 -2.50
C PHE A 90 1.68 7.13 -3.89
N TYR A 91 0.61 6.72 -4.57
CA TYR A 91 0.72 6.22 -5.94
C TYR A 91 1.31 7.29 -6.87
N GLU A 92 0.78 8.52 -6.83
CA GLU A 92 1.26 9.63 -7.66
C GLU A 92 2.71 10.01 -7.31
N LEU A 93 3.05 10.03 -6.01
CA LEU A 93 4.41 10.31 -5.54
C LEU A 93 5.44 9.30 -6.08
N LEU A 94 5.13 8.01 -5.98
CA LEU A 94 6.02 6.92 -6.38
C LEU A 94 6.05 6.69 -7.90
N SER A 95 5.13 7.31 -8.64
CA SER A 95 5.05 7.23 -10.10
C SER A 95 5.77 8.38 -10.81
N GLN A 96 6.39 9.31 -10.07
CA GLN A 96 7.11 10.43 -10.68
C GLN A 96 8.26 9.95 -11.56
N SER A 97 8.36 10.47 -12.78
CA SER A 97 9.36 10.03 -13.78
C SER A 97 10.81 10.32 -13.40
N CYS A 98 11.05 11.21 -12.44
CA CYS A 98 12.37 11.49 -11.89
C CYS A 98 12.85 10.40 -10.91
N LEU A 99 11.98 9.45 -10.56
CA LEU A 99 12.29 8.35 -9.66
C LEU A 99 12.53 7.07 -10.44
N SER A 100 13.59 6.38 -10.06
CA SER A 100 13.86 5.04 -10.51
C SER A 100 14.64 4.27 -9.46
N VAL A 101 14.32 3.00 -9.30
CA VAL A 101 15.03 2.04 -8.43
C VAL A 101 15.37 0.80 -9.25
N PRO A 102 16.47 0.10 -8.95
CA PRO A 102 16.78 -1.18 -9.56
C PRO A 102 15.71 -2.20 -9.18
N HIS A 103 15.21 -2.94 -10.16
CA HIS A 103 14.33 -4.07 -9.88
C HIS A 103 15.18 -5.25 -9.37
N PRO A 104 14.73 -6.01 -8.35
CA PRO A 104 15.52 -7.12 -7.79
C PRO A 104 15.83 -8.21 -8.82
N GLU A 105 14.87 -8.49 -9.71
CA GLU A 105 15.00 -9.55 -10.71
C GLU A 105 15.24 -9.04 -12.13
N GLU A 106 14.84 -7.81 -12.43
CA GLU A 106 14.97 -7.25 -13.77
C GLU A 106 16.19 -6.33 -13.75
N ASN A 107 17.16 -6.54 -14.64
CA ASN A 107 18.36 -5.71 -14.68
C ASN A 107 18.10 -4.31 -15.28
N LYS A 108 16.93 -3.72 -15.03
CA LYS A 108 16.48 -2.41 -15.52
C LYS A 108 15.91 -1.57 -14.37
N PRO A 109 16.08 -0.23 -14.44
CA PRO A 109 15.42 0.68 -13.52
C PRO A 109 13.90 0.68 -13.74
N VAL A 110 13.14 0.68 -12.65
CA VAL A 110 11.68 0.78 -12.63
C VAL A 110 11.23 1.93 -11.73
N ALA A 111 10.01 2.44 -11.94
CA ALA A 111 9.42 3.39 -11.00
C ALA A 111 9.20 2.70 -9.63
N PRO A 112 9.43 3.38 -8.49
CA PRO A 112 9.21 2.79 -7.17
C PRO A 112 7.83 2.16 -6.96
N VAL A 113 6.79 2.71 -7.61
CA VAL A 113 5.42 2.18 -7.55
C VAL A 113 5.30 0.75 -8.10
N GLU A 114 6.19 0.35 -9.03
CA GLU A 114 6.20 -1.01 -9.58
C GLU A 114 6.63 -2.05 -8.53
N LEU A 115 7.37 -1.63 -7.51
CA LEU A 115 7.69 -2.47 -6.37
C LEU A 115 6.60 -2.46 -5.28
N CYS A 116 5.52 -1.70 -5.47
CA CYS A 116 4.40 -1.57 -4.52
C CYS A 116 3.06 -2.08 -5.10
N PRO A 117 2.94 -3.38 -5.37
CA PRO A 117 1.80 -3.93 -6.09
C PRO A 117 0.47 -3.85 -5.33
N ILE A 118 0.46 -3.87 -3.99
CA ILE A 118 -0.76 -3.68 -3.20
C ILE A 118 -1.24 -2.25 -3.35
N LEU A 119 -0.35 -1.25 -3.16
CA LEU A 119 -0.67 0.15 -3.43
C LEU A 119 -1.18 0.36 -4.86
N LYS A 120 -0.53 -0.24 -5.86
CA LYS A 120 -0.93 -0.17 -7.28
C LYS A 120 -2.32 -0.77 -7.49
N MET A 121 -2.61 -1.94 -6.92
CA MET A 121 -3.95 -2.54 -7.02
C MET A 121 -5.00 -1.71 -6.30
N LEU A 122 -4.70 -1.20 -5.10
CA LEU A 122 -5.58 -0.30 -4.36
C LEU A 122 -5.88 0.98 -5.15
N TYR A 123 -4.89 1.56 -5.84
CA TYR A 123 -5.11 2.71 -6.71
C TYR A 123 -6.05 2.37 -7.86
N ARG A 124 -5.84 1.22 -8.51
CA ARG A 124 -6.66 0.78 -9.65
C ARG A 124 -8.11 0.48 -9.27
N ILE A 125 -8.34 0.02 -8.04
CA ILE A 125 -9.68 -0.22 -7.50
C ILE A 125 -10.32 1.07 -7.00
N LEU A 126 -9.65 1.80 -6.11
CA LEU A 126 -10.26 2.89 -5.34
C LEU A 126 -10.26 4.23 -6.07
N ILE A 127 -9.25 4.47 -6.93
CA ILE A 127 -9.02 5.79 -7.55
C ILE A 127 -9.37 5.77 -9.04
N SER A 128 -8.69 4.93 -9.84
CA SER A 128 -9.01 4.85 -11.28
C SER A 128 -10.24 4.00 -11.58
N ARG A 129 -10.66 3.16 -10.62
CA ARG A 129 -11.86 2.31 -10.68
C ARG A 129 -11.87 1.40 -11.92
N GLU A 130 -10.68 1.00 -12.38
CA GLU A 130 -10.49 0.07 -13.49
C GLU A 130 -10.93 -1.34 -13.14
N PHE A 131 -10.89 -1.68 -11.85
CA PHE A 131 -11.16 -3.03 -11.38
C PHE A 131 -12.13 -3.07 -10.22
N PRO A 132 -12.89 -4.18 -10.10
CA PRO A 132 -13.77 -4.40 -8.97
C PRO A 132 -12.97 -4.68 -7.68
N VAL A 133 -13.63 -4.51 -6.54
CA VAL A 133 -13.03 -4.69 -5.21
C VAL A 133 -12.43 -6.09 -5.02
N GLN A 134 -12.99 -7.10 -5.66
CA GLN A 134 -12.56 -8.50 -5.60
C GLN A 134 -11.13 -8.71 -6.13
N THR A 135 -10.68 -7.87 -7.07
CA THR A 135 -9.37 -7.99 -7.74
C THR A 135 -8.21 -7.82 -6.75
N ILE A 136 -8.42 -7.25 -5.57
CA ILE A 136 -7.40 -7.21 -4.51
C ILE A 136 -6.93 -8.61 -4.09
N LEU A 137 -7.78 -9.64 -4.24
CA LEU A 137 -7.40 -11.03 -3.95
C LEU A 137 -6.51 -11.63 -5.03
N GLU A 138 -6.62 -11.17 -6.27
CA GLU A 138 -5.74 -11.59 -7.36
C GLU A 138 -4.33 -11.07 -7.12
N ALA A 139 -4.19 -9.80 -6.70
CA ALA A 139 -2.90 -9.26 -6.28
C ALA A 139 -2.28 -10.06 -5.13
N LEU A 140 -3.07 -10.62 -4.21
CA LEU A 140 -2.53 -11.45 -3.12
C LEU A 140 -2.19 -12.89 -3.52
N ARG A 141 -2.64 -13.34 -4.68
CA ARG A 141 -2.39 -14.68 -5.23
C ARG A 141 -1.37 -14.66 -6.36
N ASP A 142 -0.88 -13.49 -6.73
CA ASP A 142 0.09 -13.33 -7.79
C ASP A 142 1.44 -13.94 -7.36
N GLU A 143 1.72 -15.14 -7.87
CA GLU A 143 2.96 -15.87 -7.60
C GLU A 143 4.19 -15.21 -8.22
N THR A 144 3.99 -14.25 -9.13
CA THR A 144 5.07 -13.45 -9.73
C THR A 144 5.38 -12.18 -8.93
N MET A 145 4.63 -11.92 -7.86
CA MET A 145 4.89 -10.80 -6.97
C MET A 145 6.19 -11.03 -6.19
N ASN A 146 7.10 -10.04 -6.26
CA ASN A 146 8.33 -10.02 -5.45
C ASN A 146 8.03 -10.36 -3.98
N ASP A 147 8.85 -11.23 -3.39
CA ASP A 147 8.73 -11.60 -1.99
C ASP A 147 8.83 -10.32 -1.11
N PRO A 148 7.96 -10.14 -0.10
CA PRO A 148 8.09 -9.05 0.87
C PRO A 148 9.51 -8.88 1.43
N ARG A 149 10.28 -9.96 1.57
CA ARG A 149 11.69 -9.95 2.00
C ARG A 149 12.57 -9.17 1.03
N ASP A 150 12.49 -9.45 -0.27
CA ASP A 150 13.35 -8.82 -1.27
C ASP A 150 13.14 -7.30 -1.27
N ARG A 151 11.88 -6.86 -1.12
CA ARG A 151 11.55 -5.45 -0.96
C ARG A 151 12.18 -4.81 0.29
N ILE A 152 12.22 -5.53 1.40
CA ILE A 152 12.88 -5.06 2.64
C ILE A 152 14.39 -4.98 2.44
N GLU A 153 15.00 -5.95 1.75
CA GLU A 153 16.44 -5.95 1.46
C GLU A 153 16.84 -4.76 0.56
N ILE A 154 16.04 -4.48 -0.49
CA ILE A 154 16.21 -3.28 -1.32
C ILE A 154 16.18 -2.01 -0.46
N ALA A 155 15.18 -1.88 0.42
CA ALA A 155 15.02 -0.73 1.29
C ALA A 155 16.23 -0.52 2.22
N GLN A 156 16.81 -1.61 2.72
CA GLN A 156 17.95 -1.58 3.66
C GLN A 156 19.29 -1.25 3.00
N SER A 157 19.40 -1.30 1.67
CA SER A 157 20.65 -0.94 0.99
C SER A 157 20.99 0.57 1.05
N HIS A 158 20.06 1.42 1.51
CA HIS A 158 20.19 2.89 1.65
C HIS A 158 20.49 3.67 0.36
N VAL A 159 20.56 3.02 -0.80
CA VAL A 159 20.90 3.67 -2.09
C VAL A 159 19.77 4.57 -2.64
N PHE A 160 18.58 4.52 -2.03
CA PHE A 160 17.34 5.04 -2.63
C PHE A 160 16.73 6.26 -1.94
N TYR A 161 17.40 6.85 -0.95
CA TYR A 161 16.88 8.04 -0.25
C TYR A 161 16.69 9.25 -1.20
N ARG A 162 15.47 9.80 -1.24
CA ARG A 162 15.04 10.91 -2.11
C ARG A 162 14.16 11.91 -1.34
N PRO A 163 14.74 12.75 -0.46
CA PRO A 163 13.97 13.71 0.35
C PRO A 163 13.33 14.83 -0.47
N SER A 164 13.83 15.09 -1.68
CA SER A 164 13.29 16.08 -2.61
C SER A 164 11.83 15.82 -2.99
N LEU A 165 11.35 14.59 -2.82
CA LEU A 165 9.95 14.21 -2.99
C LEU A 165 8.99 14.87 -2.01
N LEU A 166 9.46 15.26 -0.83
CA LEU A 166 8.65 15.96 0.18
C LEU A 166 8.74 17.48 0.04
N GLY A 167 9.27 17.98 -1.09
CA GLY A 167 9.49 19.41 -1.32
C GLY A 167 10.65 19.99 -0.50
N GLN A 168 11.45 19.16 0.17
CA GLN A 168 12.67 19.60 0.83
C GLN A 168 13.77 19.79 -0.21
N LYS A 169 14.24 21.04 -0.37
CA LYS A 169 15.47 21.28 -1.14
C LYS A 169 16.65 20.59 -0.44
N PRO A 170 17.61 20.03 -1.21
CA PRO A 170 18.76 19.30 -0.66
C PRO A 170 19.61 20.16 0.27
#